data_AF-A0A9X4XMM4-F1
#
_entry.id   AF-A0A9X4XMM4-F1
#
_cell.length_a   1.000
_cell.length_b   1.000
_cell.length_c   1.000
_cell.angle_alpha   90.00
_cell.angle_beta   90.00
_cell.angle_gamma   90.00
#
_symmetry.space_group_name_H-M   'P 1'
#
loop_
_entity.id
_entity.type
_entity.pdbx_description
1 polymer ?
#
loop_
_entity_poly.entity_id
_entity_poly.type
_entity_poly.pdbx_seq_one_letter_code
_entity_poly.pdbx_strand_id
1 'polypeptide(L)'
;MTDPTYTYRAHPFTAEKLFSLAPDGLAWRDRGRTRLLAFADVVAVEIFQERLPGSSAAYWACVLHRRGGGRVKLSAGHRVGLFAAEDRSATYFPFVHALMARLDAARPGLERREHRSVLARVETAIGLVGVGVLRLLRRFDLARTAALAGRLVRLVGPRLKGHRVAREQLAMVFPEMSAEMRERTLAGMWDNFGRLFVESAHLDRLWDYDWRDPRPGRIEVDAATRAAMLRLRDDPRPALMFTGHLANWEVVPLGAGTIGREIAVVFRAPRIGPFVREMIRARQAGGSMVIAAGPDTPLRIREALRQGRLVGMLVDQHYARGVDVTFFGRTCKVNPMLGRFARLFECPIYGARVVRLPDARFRFELVGPLPPPRDPDGKIDVDATMQMITSLIEDWVRQHPEQWLWLHRRWR
;
A
#
# COMPACT_ATOMS: atom_id res chain seq x y z
N MET A 1 -4.35 -34.76 -29.06
CA MET A 1 -5.25 -34.00 -28.16
C MET A 1 -6.17 -33.18 -29.04
N THR A 2 -7.47 -33.24 -28.80
CA THR A 2 -8.45 -32.37 -29.46
C THR A 2 -8.20 -30.91 -29.05
N ASP A 3 -8.28 -29.99 -30.01
CA ASP A 3 -8.09 -28.57 -29.72
C ASP A 3 -9.15 -28.06 -28.74
N PRO A 4 -8.77 -27.21 -27.76
CA PRO A 4 -9.71 -26.67 -26.80
C PRO A 4 -10.74 -25.78 -27.53
N THR A 5 -11.99 -25.86 -27.10
CA THR A 5 -13.07 -24.95 -27.51
C THR A 5 -13.51 -24.10 -26.33
N TYR A 6 -13.98 -22.88 -26.58
CA TYR A 6 -14.41 -21.97 -25.53
C TYR A 6 -15.72 -21.27 -25.85
N THR A 7 -16.62 -21.16 -24.88
CA THR A 7 -17.91 -20.48 -25.04
C THR A 7 -17.95 -19.17 -24.27
N TYR A 8 -18.36 -18.11 -24.95
CA TYR A 8 -18.36 -16.76 -24.38
C TYR A 8 -19.60 -15.97 -24.79
N ARG A 9 -20.21 -15.30 -23.80
CA ARG A 9 -21.28 -14.33 -23.99
C ARG A 9 -20.87 -13.00 -23.39
N ALA A 10 -20.74 -11.98 -24.24
CA ALA A 10 -20.28 -10.65 -23.85
C ALA A 10 -21.36 -9.81 -23.16
N HIS A 11 -22.63 -10.03 -23.50
CA HIS A 11 -23.79 -9.30 -22.96
C HIS A 11 -24.97 -10.27 -22.77
N PRO A 12 -25.79 -10.12 -21.71
CA PRO A 12 -26.95 -11.01 -21.47
C PRO A 12 -27.93 -11.09 -22.64
N PHE A 13 -28.03 -10.04 -23.46
CA PHE A 13 -28.90 -10.01 -24.66
C PHE A 13 -28.20 -10.44 -25.96
N THR A 14 -26.97 -10.93 -25.88
CA THR A 14 -26.25 -11.47 -27.05
C THR A 14 -26.22 -12.98 -27.01
N ALA A 15 -26.22 -13.63 -28.18
CA ALA A 15 -26.04 -15.07 -28.25
C ALA A 15 -24.68 -15.48 -27.66
N GLU A 16 -24.66 -16.63 -26.98
CA GLU A 16 -23.42 -17.29 -26.63
C GLU A 16 -22.71 -17.76 -27.91
N LYS A 17 -21.41 -17.50 -27.99
CA LYS A 17 -20.57 -17.85 -29.13
C LYS A 17 -19.64 -18.98 -28.73
N LEU A 18 -19.61 -20.05 -29.51
CA LEU A 18 -18.60 -21.11 -29.42
C LEU A 18 -17.41 -20.73 -30.29
N PHE A 19 -16.25 -20.63 -29.67
CA PHE A 19 -14.96 -20.36 -30.29
C PHE A 19 -14.15 -21.66 -30.41
N SER A 20 -13.46 -21.80 -31.55
CA SER A 20 -12.53 -22.89 -31.83
C SER A 20 -11.28 -22.33 -32.52
N LEU A 21 -10.17 -23.06 -32.38
CA LEU A 21 -8.91 -22.69 -33.02
C LEU A 21 -8.78 -23.41 -34.36
N ALA A 22 -8.90 -22.67 -35.46
CA ALA A 22 -8.55 -23.15 -36.79
C ALA A 22 -7.02 -23.11 -36.97
N PRO A 23 -6.45 -23.80 -37.98
CA PRO A 23 -5.01 -23.79 -38.25
C PRO A 23 -4.44 -22.38 -38.42
N ASP A 24 -5.18 -21.49 -39.09
CA ASP A 24 -4.76 -20.16 -39.51
C ASP A 24 -5.56 -19.01 -38.84
N GLY A 25 -6.46 -19.32 -37.90
CA GLY A 25 -7.28 -18.30 -37.27
C GLY A 25 -8.14 -18.74 -36.09
N LEU A 26 -8.79 -17.76 -35.48
CA LEU A 26 -9.82 -17.95 -34.45
C LEU A 26 -11.19 -17.99 -35.12
N ALA A 27 -11.88 -19.13 -35.03
CA ALA A 27 -13.20 -19.33 -35.60
C ALA A 27 -14.29 -19.22 -34.52
N TRP A 28 -15.47 -18.71 -34.87
CA TRP A 28 -16.66 -18.79 -34.00
C TRP A 28 -17.96 -18.76 -34.78
N ARG A 29 -19.02 -19.29 -34.17
CA ARG A 29 -20.39 -19.16 -34.71
C ARG A 29 -21.09 -17.93 -34.17
N ASP A 30 -21.70 -17.15 -35.07
CA ASP A 30 -22.49 -15.97 -34.73
C ASP A 30 -23.72 -15.91 -35.65
N ARG A 31 -24.92 -16.04 -35.07
CA ARG A 31 -26.21 -16.05 -35.79
C ARG A 31 -26.24 -17.03 -36.99
N GLY A 32 -25.79 -18.26 -36.76
CA GLY A 32 -25.78 -19.32 -37.79
C GLY A 32 -24.66 -19.20 -38.85
N ARG A 33 -23.87 -18.13 -38.84
CA ARG A 33 -22.71 -17.98 -39.73
C ARG A 33 -21.42 -18.28 -38.99
N THR A 34 -20.51 -18.97 -39.65
CA THR A 34 -19.15 -19.16 -39.15
C THR A 34 -18.34 -17.94 -39.52
N ARG A 35 -17.70 -17.32 -38.53
CA ARG A 35 -16.74 -16.23 -38.71
C ARG A 35 -15.35 -16.74 -38.41
N LEU A 36 -14.37 -16.21 -39.13
CA LEU A 36 -12.96 -16.50 -38.96
C LEU A 36 -12.20 -15.18 -38.82
N LEU A 37 -11.36 -15.08 -37.80
CA LEU A 37 -10.33 -14.05 -37.67
C LEU A 37 -8.99 -14.71 -37.97
N ALA A 38 -8.45 -14.47 -39.16
CA ALA A 38 -7.13 -14.95 -39.53
C ALA A 38 -6.07 -14.39 -38.57
N PHE A 39 -5.12 -15.21 -38.12
CA PHE A 39 -4.05 -14.75 -37.25
C PHE A 39 -3.19 -13.67 -37.92
N ALA A 40 -3.03 -13.75 -39.25
CA ALA A 40 -2.36 -12.73 -40.05
C ALA A 40 -3.00 -11.33 -39.95
N ASP A 41 -4.30 -11.26 -39.67
CA ASP A 41 -5.07 -10.03 -39.51
C ASP A 41 -4.98 -9.47 -38.09
N VAL A 42 -4.43 -10.20 -37.12
CA VAL A 42 -4.28 -9.71 -35.75
C VAL A 42 -3.05 -8.79 -35.68
N VAL A 43 -3.28 -7.54 -35.30
CA VAL A 43 -2.23 -6.51 -35.21
C VAL A 43 -1.74 -6.27 -33.80
N ALA A 44 -2.61 -6.50 -32.81
CA ALA A 44 -2.26 -6.38 -31.40
C ALA A 44 -3.13 -7.29 -30.53
N VAL A 45 -2.61 -7.65 -29.37
CA VAL A 45 -3.34 -8.38 -28.33
C VAL A 45 -3.26 -7.63 -27.01
N GLU A 46 -4.37 -7.57 -26.30
CA GLU A 46 -4.50 -6.92 -25.01
C GLU A 46 -5.04 -7.95 -24.01
N ILE A 47 -4.29 -8.22 -22.93
CA ILE A 47 -4.71 -9.15 -21.85
C ILE A 47 -4.77 -8.38 -20.54
N PHE A 48 -5.88 -8.49 -19.82
CA PHE A 48 -6.11 -7.73 -18.59
C PHE A 48 -7.16 -8.37 -17.70
N GLN A 49 -7.27 -7.90 -16.46
CA GLN A 49 -8.39 -8.23 -15.59
C GLN A 49 -9.47 -7.15 -15.65
N GLU A 50 -10.72 -7.58 -15.72
CA GLU A 50 -11.89 -6.70 -15.69
C GLU A 50 -12.88 -7.12 -14.61
N ARG A 51 -13.72 -6.17 -14.19
CA ARG A 51 -14.88 -6.46 -13.33
C ARG A 51 -16.15 -6.26 -14.14
N LEU A 52 -17.03 -7.26 -14.11
CA LEU A 52 -18.31 -7.20 -14.77
C LEU A 52 -19.36 -6.54 -13.85
N PRO A 53 -20.28 -5.72 -14.38
CA PRO A 53 -21.36 -5.14 -13.58
C PRO A 53 -22.15 -6.20 -12.81
N GLY A 54 -22.27 -6.03 -11.49
CA GLY A 54 -22.95 -6.96 -10.58
C GLY A 54 -22.07 -8.07 -9.99
N SER A 55 -20.80 -8.20 -10.43
CA SER A 55 -19.85 -9.16 -9.84
C SER A 55 -18.80 -8.48 -8.95
N SER A 56 -18.50 -9.09 -7.81
CA SER A 56 -17.40 -8.70 -6.93
C SER A 56 -16.04 -9.29 -7.38
N ALA A 57 -16.06 -10.30 -8.26
CA ALA A 57 -14.89 -10.98 -8.79
C ALA A 57 -14.26 -10.22 -9.97
N ALA A 58 -12.95 -10.43 -10.16
CA ALA A 58 -12.22 -9.94 -11.33
C ALA A 58 -11.95 -11.12 -12.27
N TYR A 59 -12.21 -10.93 -13.56
CA TYR A 59 -12.09 -11.95 -14.59
C TYR A 59 -10.99 -11.57 -15.59
N TRP A 60 -10.23 -12.56 -16.06
CA TRP A 60 -9.27 -12.33 -17.14
C TRP A 60 -9.98 -12.16 -18.47
N ALA A 61 -9.51 -11.20 -19.26
CA ALA A 61 -10.00 -10.92 -20.60
C ALA A 61 -8.83 -10.80 -21.58
N CYS A 62 -9.08 -11.22 -22.82
CA CYS A 62 -8.19 -11.13 -23.95
C CYS A 62 -8.93 -10.43 -25.09
N VAL A 63 -8.33 -9.38 -25.65
CA VAL A 63 -8.85 -8.65 -26.81
C VAL A 63 -7.86 -8.77 -27.95
N LEU A 64 -8.33 -9.26 -29.10
CA LEU A 64 -7.60 -9.31 -30.36
C LEU A 64 -8.00 -8.11 -31.21
N HIS A 65 -7.03 -7.29 -31.61
CA HIS A 65 -7.23 -6.15 -32.50
C HIS A 65 -6.99 -6.55 -33.94
N ARG A 66 -7.91 -6.18 -34.84
CA ARG A 66 -7.85 -6.53 -36.26
C ARG A 66 -7.22 -5.42 -37.11
N ARG A 67 -6.48 -5.81 -38.14
CA ARG A 67 -6.06 -4.94 -39.25
C ARG A 67 -7.30 -4.36 -39.94
N GLY A 68 -7.32 -3.04 -40.17
CA GLY A 68 -8.49 -2.34 -40.73
C GLY A 68 -9.58 -1.98 -39.71
N GLY A 69 -9.36 -2.23 -38.42
CA GLY A 69 -10.26 -1.83 -37.35
C GLY A 69 -11.19 -2.95 -36.85
N GLY A 70 -11.72 -2.76 -35.63
CA GLY A 70 -12.51 -3.75 -34.92
C GLY A 70 -11.71 -4.60 -33.92
N ARG A 71 -12.44 -5.33 -33.06
CA ARG A 71 -11.86 -6.16 -32.00
C ARG A 71 -12.71 -7.39 -31.70
N VAL A 72 -12.06 -8.49 -31.34
CA VAL A 72 -12.70 -9.70 -30.78
C VAL A 72 -12.27 -9.82 -29.33
N LYS A 73 -13.24 -9.88 -28.42
CA LYS A 73 -12.99 -10.03 -26.98
C LYS A 73 -13.42 -11.40 -26.52
N LEU A 74 -12.60 -12.00 -25.65
CA LEU A 74 -12.88 -13.20 -24.88
C LEU A 74 -12.66 -12.85 -23.40
N SER A 75 -13.55 -13.29 -22.52
CA SER A 75 -13.41 -13.07 -21.07
C SER A 75 -13.77 -14.35 -20.33
N ALA A 76 -13.06 -14.64 -19.24
CA ALA A 76 -13.37 -15.72 -18.31
C ALA A 76 -14.73 -15.49 -17.61
N GLY A 77 -15.18 -14.23 -17.54
CA GLY A 77 -16.52 -13.91 -17.04
C GLY A 77 -17.58 -14.05 -18.14
N HIS A 78 -18.43 -15.06 -18.03
CA HIS A 78 -19.53 -15.32 -18.96
C HIS A 78 -20.83 -14.67 -18.47
N ARG A 79 -21.49 -13.83 -19.28
CA ARG A 79 -22.71 -13.13 -18.85
C ARG A 79 -23.93 -14.05 -18.88
N VAL A 80 -24.52 -14.31 -17.71
CA VAL A 80 -25.79 -15.07 -17.58
C VAL A 80 -26.99 -14.17 -17.27
N GLY A 81 -26.76 -12.90 -16.88
CA GLY A 81 -27.83 -11.94 -16.62
C GLY A 81 -27.34 -10.48 -16.59
N LEU A 82 -28.24 -9.53 -16.27
CA LEU A 82 -27.91 -8.10 -16.21
C LEU A 82 -26.90 -7.76 -15.10
N PHE A 83 -26.91 -8.54 -14.00
CA PHE A 83 -26.00 -8.37 -12.86
C PHE A 83 -25.33 -9.69 -12.44
N ALA A 84 -25.35 -10.70 -13.31
CA ALA A 84 -24.84 -12.03 -13.01
C ALA A 84 -23.83 -12.47 -14.07
N ALA A 85 -22.72 -13.04 -13.60
CA ALA A 85 -21.68 -13.62 -14.44
C ALA A 85 -21.22 -14.95 -13.85
N GLU A 86 -21.00 -15.93 -14.72
CA GLU A 86 -20.42 -17.23 -14.42
C GLU A 86 -18.90 -17.17 -14.63
N ASP A 87 -18.13 -17.74 -13.71
CA ASP A 87 -16.67 -17.85 -13.86
C ASP A 87 -16.31 -19.09 -14.68
N ARG A 88 -15.75 -18.88 -15.88
CA ARG A 88 -15.29 -19.92 -16.79
C ARG A 88 -13.78 -19.99 -16.90
N SER A 89 -13.05 -19.52 -15.88
CA SER A 89 -11.58 -19.55 -15.84
C SER A 89 -10.99 -20.92 -16.18
N ALA A 90 -11.63 -22.01 -15.72
CA ALA A 90 -11.17 -23.39 -15.94
C ALA A 90 -11.08 -23.78 -17.43
N THR A 91 -11.97 -23.28 -18.28
CA THR A 91 -11.95 -23.53 -19.73
C THR A 91 -11.34 -22.38 -20.52
N TYR A 92 -11.40 -21.15 -19.99
CA TYR A 92 -10.78 -19.96 -20.56
C TYR A 92 -9.26 -20.07 -20.66
N PHE A 93 -8.58 -20.44 -19.57
CA PHE A 93 -7.11 -20.45 -19.56
C PHE A 93 -6.52 -21.44 -20.57
N PRO A 94 -6.92 -22.72 -20.62
CA PRO A 94 -6.40 -23.64 -21.63
C PRO A 94 -6.62 -23.14 -23.06
N PHE A 95 -7.80 -22.56 -23.33
CA PHE A 95 -8.12 -22.01 -24.65
C PHE A 95 -7.25 -20.81 -25.02
N VAL A 96 -7.13 -19.83 -24.12
CA VAL A 96 -6.34 -18.62 -24.38
C VAL A 96 -4.86 -18.94 -24.45
N HIS A 97 -4.35 -19.90 -23.67
CA HIS A 97 -2.97 -20.37 -23.81
C HIS A 97 -2.71 -20.97 -25.20
N ALA A 98 -3.58 -21.84 -25.69
CA ALA A 98 -3.46 -22.41 -27.03
C ALA A 98 -3.60 -21.34 -28.14
N LEU A 99 -4.52 -20.39 -27.97
CA LEU A 99 -4.69 -19.24 -28.88
C LEU A 99 -3.42 -18.38 -28.93
N MET A 100 -2.82 -18.05 -27.78
CA MET A 100 -1.60 -17.25 -27.72
C MET A 100 -0.43 -17.98 -28.39
N ALA A 101 -0.25 -19.27 -28.13
CA ALA A 101 0.80 -20.07 -28.75
C ALA A 101 0.71 -20.06 -30.29
N ARG A 102 -0.50 -20.20 -30.85
CA ARG A 102 -0.71 -20.11 -32.31
C ARG A 102 -0.50 -18.71 -32.86
N LEU A 103 -0.93 -17.69 -32.14
CA LEU A 103 -0.68 -16.29 -32.53
C LEU A 103 0.81 -15.95 -32.53
N ASP A 104 1.55 -16.40 -31.52
CA ASP A 104 3.00 -16.17 -31.43
C ASP A 104 3.75 -16.91 -32.55
N ALA A 105 3.31 -18.13 -32.90
CA ALA A 105 3.86 -18.88 -34.04
C ALA A 105 3.55 -18.22 -35.40
N ALA A 106 2.31 -17.75 -35.59
CA ALA A 106 1.87 -17.14 -36.85
C ALA A 106 2.35 -15.67 -37.01
N ARG A 107 2.60 -14.97 -35.90
CA ARG A 107 2.96 -13.54 -35.85
C ARG A 107 4.06 -13.29 -34.81
N PRO A 108 5.31 -13.70 -35.07
CA PRO A 108 6.43 -13.31 -34.22
C PRO A 108 6.52 -11.78 -34.10
N GLY A 109 6.60 -11.27 -32.87
CA GLY A 109 6.63 -9.82 -32.62
C GLY A 109 5.26 -9.11 -32.61
N LEU A 110 4.16 -9.85 -32.47
CA LEU A 110 2.82 -9.28 -32.31
C LEU A 110 2.77 -8.26 -31.16
N GLU A 111 2.24 -7.06 -31.43
CA GLU A 111 2.15 -5.98 -30.43
C GLU A 111 1.30 -6.42 -29.23
N ARG A 112 1.87 -6.32 -28.02
CA ARG A 112 1.15 -6.55 -26.77
C ARG A 112 0.76 -5.20 -26.17
N ARG A 113 -0.53 -4.85 -26.25
CA ARG A 113 -1.06 -3.58 -25.74
C ARG A 113 -1.38 -3.68 -24.25
N GLU A 114 -0.97 -2.66 -23.51
CA GLU A 114 -1.43 -2.45 -22.14
C GLU A 114 -2.88 -1.96 -22.13
N HIS A 115 -3.73 -2.61 -21.33
CA HIS A 115 -5.10 -2.17 -21.16
C HIS A 115 -5.20 -0.87 -20.36
N ARG A 116 -5.63 0.21 -21.01
CA ARG A 116 -5.93 1.50 -20.37
C ARG A 116 -7.43 1.70 -20.26
N SER A 117 -8.02 1.14 -19.20
CA SER A 117 -9.44 1.34 -18.90
C SER A 117 -9.78 2.83 -18.75
N VAL A 118 -11.04 3.22 -18.97
CA VAL A 118 -11.51 4.59 -18.68
C VAL A 118 -11.19 4.96 -17.23
N LEU A 119 -11.35 4.01 -16.32
CA LEU A 119 -10.97 4.15 -14.92
C LEU A 119 -9.46 4.46 -14.78
N ALA A 120 -8.57 3.75 -15.49
CA ALA A 120 -7.13 4.01 -15.45
C ALA A 120 -6.78 5.41 -16.00
N ARG A 121 -7.52 5.92 -17.00
CA ARG A 121 -7.36 7.30 -17.50
C ARG A 121 -7.78 8.33 -16.46
N VAL A 122 -8.90 8.11 -15.79
CA VAL A 122 -9.36 8.96 -14.68
C VAL A 122 -8.38 8.92 -13.51
N GLU A 123 -7.92 7.74 -13.10
CA GLU A 123 -6.89 7.56 -12.07
C GLU A 123 -5.58 8.29 -12.43
N THR A 124 -5.21 8.27 -13.71
CA THR A 124 -4.04 9.00 -14.23
C THR A 124 -4.26 10.51 -14.14
N ALA A 125 -5.41 11.03 -14.56
CA ALA A 125 -5.72 12.44 -14.47
C ALA A 125 -5.72 12.94 -13.01
N ILE A 126 -6.38 12.20 -12.11
CA ILE A 126 -6.37 12.46 -10.65
C ILE A 126 -4.93 12.48 -10.13
N GLY A 127 -4.12 11.51 -10.54
CA GLY A 127 -2.72 11.45 -10.13
C GLY A 127 -1.90 12.66 -10.59
N LEU A 128 -2.09 13.11 -11.83
CA LEU A 128 -1.40 14.30 -12.36
C LEU A 128 -1.81 15.58 -11.64
N VAL A 129 -3.11 15.73 -11.34
CA VAL A 129 -3.61 16.83 -10.50
C VAL A 129 -2.95 16.77 -9.12
N GLY A 130 -2.90 15.58 -8.49
CA GLY A 130 -2.23 15.38 -7.21
C GLY A 130 -0.75 15.79 -7.24
N VAL A 131 -0.01 15.43 -8.29
CA VAL A 131 1.39 15.87 -8.48
C VAL A 131 1.47 17.40 -8.63
N GLY A 132 0.55 18.01 -9.38
CA GLY A 132 0.45 19.46 -9.51
C GLY A 132 0.24 20.14 -8.17
N VAL A 133 -0.66 19.61 -7.33
CA VAL A 133 -0.91 20.09 -5.96
C VAL A 133 0.35 19.95 -5.10
N LEU A 134 1.03 18.80 -5.10
CA LEU A 134 2.28 18.61 -4.35
C LEU A 134 3.34 19.66 -4.76
N ARG A 135 3.54 19.87 -6.06
CA ARG A 135 4.49 20.87 -6.57
C ARG A 135 4.11 22.30 -6.20
N LEU A 136 2.82 22.61 -6.19
CA LEU A 136 2.31 23.91 -5.79
C LEU A 136 2.53 24.14 -4.29
N LEU A 137 2.22 23.16 -3.44
CA LEU A 137 2.43 23.24 -2.00
C LEU A 137 3.90 23.54 -1.64
N ARG A 138 4.85 23.01 -2.42
CA ARG A 138 6.31 23.25 -2.25
C ARG A 138 6.77 24.69 -2.45
N ARG A 139 5.93 25.55 -3.05
CA ARG A 139 6.23 26.97 -3.26
C ARG A 139 5.85 27.85 -2.07
N PHE A 140 5.11 27.30 -1.10
CA PHE A 140 4.64 28.04 0.06
C PHE A 140 5.43 27.67 1.31
N ASP A 141 5.31 28.50 2.34
CA ASP A 141 5.90 28.23 3.65
C ASP A 141 5.27 26.98 4.27
N LEU A 142 6.12 26.01 4.62
CA LEU A 142 5.71 24.72 5.19
C LEU A 142 4.82 24.90 6.43
N ALA A 143 5.25 25.71 7.40
CA ALA A 143 4.58 25.80 8.69
C ALA A 143 3.19 26.45 8.55
N ARG A 144 3.11 27.55 7.81
CA ARG A 144 1.85 28.27 7.55
C ARG A 144 0.88 27.42 6.73
N THR A 145 1.36 26.76 5.67
CA THR A 145 0.51 25.95 4.80
C THR A 145 0.05 24.67 5.50
N ALA A 146 0.90 24.01 6.29
CA ALA A 146 0.51 22.87 7.12
C ALA A 146 -0.53 23.29 8.17
N ALA A 147 -0.34 24.43 8.84
CA ALA A 147 -1.31 24.95 9.80
C ALA A 147 -2.66 25.28 9.15
N LEU A 148 -2.66 25.84 7.93
CA LEU A 148 -3.89 26.09 7.17
C LEU A 148 -4.59 24.77 6.82
N ALA A 149 -3.86 23.79 6.29
CA ALA A 149 -4.40 22.48 5.96
C ALA A 149 -4.97 21.77 7.20
N GLY A 150 -4.26 21.83 8.33
CA GLY A 150 -4.73 21.32 9.62
C GLY A 150 -6.06 21.94 10.03
N ARG A 151 -6.17 23.28 10.01
CA ARG A 151 -7.43 23.98 10.33
C ARG A 151 -8.58 23.60 9.40
N LEU A 152 -8.33 23.48 8.09
CA LEU A 152 -9.34 23.11 7.10
C LEU A 152 -9.83 21.67 7.31
N VAL A 153 -8.91 20.73 7.51
CA VAL A 153 -9.27 19.32 7.76
C VAL A 153 -9.91 19.14 9.12
N ARG A 154 -9.51 19.91 10.15
CA ARG A 154 -10.21 19.96 11.45
C ARG A 154 -11.66 20.43 11.31
N LEU A 155 -11.94 21.37 10.40
CA LEU A 155 -13.30 21.87 10.14
C LEU A 155 -14.16 20.85 9.37
N VAL A 156 -13.60 20.22 8.34
CA VAL A 156 -14.37 19.33 7.44
C VAL A 156 -14.41 17.88 7.94
N GLY A 157 -13.32 17.42 8.56
CA GLY A 157 -13.12 16.05 9.03
C GLY A 157 -14.27 15.47 9.85
N PRO A 158 -14.86 16.22 10.81
CA PRO A 158 -16.00 15.75 11.58
C PRO A 158 -17.22 15.32 10.76
N ARG A 159 -17.36 15.82 9.52
CA ARG A 159 -18.47 15.47 8.60
C ARG A 159 -18.19 14.18 7.81
N LEU A 160 -16.98 13.62 7.89
CA LEU A 160 -16.57 12.43 7.15
C LEU A 160 -16.96 11.15 7.90
N LYS A 161 -17.28 10.08 7.15
CA LYS A 161 -17.67 8.76 7.71
C LYS A 161 -16.64 8.19 8.69
N GLY A 162 -15.35 8.43 8.45
CA GLY A 162 -14.26 7.97 9.32
C GLY A 162 -14.29 8.58 10.72
N HIS A 163 -14.90 9.75 10.90
CA HIS A 163 -14.97 10.41 12.20
C HIS A 163 -15.82 9.63 13.21
N ARG A 164 -16.94 9.04 12.75
CA ARG A 164 -17.77 8.18 13.61
C ARG A 164 -16.98 6.97 14.12
N VAL A 165 -16.22 6.33 13.23
CA VAL A 165 -15.33 5.21 13.59
C VAL A 165 -14.30 5.65 14.62
N ALA A 166 -13.65 6.79 14.40
CA ALA A 166 -12.65 7.32 15.33
C ALA A 166 -13.25 7.60 16.72
N ARG A 167 -14.45 8.18 16.77
CA ARG A 167 -15.17 8.45 18.02
C ARG A 167 -15.51 7.16 18.77
N GLU A 168 -16.07 6.17 18.08
CA GLU A 168 -16.42 4.87 18.65
C GLU A 168 -15.18 4.18 19.23
N GLN A 169 -14.05 4.21 18.51
CA GLN A 169 -12.81 3.60 18.97
C GLN A 169 -12.20 4.32 20.18
N LEU A 170 -12.17 5.66 20.19
CA LEU A 170 -11.71 6.40 21.37
C LEU A 170 -12.58 6.11 22.60
N ALA A 171 -13.92 6.10 22.44
CA ALA A 171 -14.84 5.77 23.52
C ALA A 171 -14.65 4.35 24.05
N MET A 172 -14.27 3.43 23.17
CA MET A 172 -14.06 2.03 23.47
C MET A 172 -12.80 1.76 24.31
N VAL A 173 -11.74 2.55 24.11
CA VAL A 173 -10.42 2.33 24.73
C VAL A 173 -10.05 3.35 25.80
N PHE A 174 -10.75 4.48 25.86
CA PHE A 174 -10.70 5.48 26.93
C PHE A 174 -12.12 5.76 27.47
N PRO A 175 -12.79 4.78 28.11
CA PRO A 175 -14.14 4.97 28.63
C PRO A 175 -14.26 6.09 29.66
N GLU A 176 -13.18 6.37 30.39
CA GLU A 176 -13.05 7.45 31.37
C GLU A 176 -12.90 8.85 30.75
N MET A 177 -12.59 8.92 29.45
CA MET A 177 -12.43 10.20 28.75
C MET A 177 -13.78 10.87 28.52
N SER A 178 -13.93 12.09 29.08
CA SER A 178 -15.14 12.91 28.91
C SER A 178 -15.45 13.18 27.43
N ALA A 179 -16.72 13.43 27.12
CA ALA A 179 -17.15 13.73 25.75
C ALA A 179 -16.40 14.93 25.15
N GLU A 180 -16.16 15.98 25.95
CA GLU A 180 -15.41 17.16 25.52
C GLU A 180 -13.94 16.83 25.20
N MET A 181 -13.26 16.08 26.08
CA MET A 181 -11.88 15.63 25.83
C MET A 181 -11.81 14.77 24.57
N ARG A 182 -12.80 13.90 24.35
CA ARG A 182 -12.87 13.05 23.16
C ARG A 182 -12.98 13.86 21.87
N GLU A 183 -13.85 14.86 21.82
CA GLU A 183 -13.97 15.72 20.64
C GLU A 183 -12.73 16.59 20.44
N ARG A 184 -12.07 17.05 21.51
CA ARG A 184 -10.76 17.73 21.41
C ARG A 184 -9.67 16.83 20.82
N THR A 185 -9.58 15.58 21.28
CA THR A 185 -8.65 14.58 20.74
C THR A 185 -8.93 14.31 19.25
N LEU A 186 -10.20 14.14 18.87
CA LEU A 186 -10.59 13.95 17.47
C LEU A 186 -10.30 15.17 16.59
N ALA A 187 -10.50 16.38 17.12
CA ALA A 187 -10.16 17.61 16.42
C ALA A 187 -8.63 17.72 16.21
N GLY A 188 -7.82 17.32 17.20
CA GLY A 188 -6.37 17.21 17.06
C GLY A 188 -5.94 16.16 16.04
N MET A 189 -6.60 15.00 15.99
CA MET A 189 -6.35 13.98 14.96
C MET A 189 -6.59 14.52 13.56
N TRP A 190 -7.69 15.24 13.34
CA TRP A 190 -7.97 15.83 12.03
C TRP A 190 -7.00 16.95 11.67
N ASP A 191 -6.59 17.78 12.63
CA ASP A 191 -5.55 18.79 12.42
C ASP A 191 -4.22 18.14 12.03
N ASN A 192 -3.81 17.10 12.75
CA ASN A 192 -2.62 16.31 12.45
C ASN A 192 -2.69 15.69 11.03
N PHE A 193 -3.82 15.08 10.70
CA PHE A 193 -4.03 14.45 9.39
C PHE A 193 -3.98 15.47 8.24
N GLY A 194 -4.50 16.69 8.44
CA GLY A 194 -4.39 17.76 7.46
C GLY A 194 -2.95 18.25 7.24
N ARG A 195 -2.18 18.39 8.31
CA ARG A 195 -0.76 18.78 8.27
C ARG A 195 0.09 17.76 7.52
N LEU A 196 -0.12 16.47 7.78
CA LEU A 196 0.60 15.35 7.17
C LEU A 196 0.69 15.47 5.65
N PHE A 197 -0.38 15.87 4.95
CA PHE A 197 -0.38 16.00 3.49
C PHE A 197 0.59 17.06 2.99
N VAL A 198 0.64 18.22 3.65
CA VAL A 198 1.54 19.32 3.28
C VAL A 198 2.98 18.96 3.61
N GLU A 199 3.19 18.34 4.76
CA GLU A 199 4.51 17.92 5.22
C GLU A 199 5.08 16.81 4.34
N SER A 200 4.23 15.88 3.88
CA SER A 200 4.61 14.84 2.91
C SER A 200 5.09 15.44 1.57
N ALA A 201 4.62 16.63 1.20
CA ALA A 201 5.11 17.34 0.02
C ALA A 201 6.51 17.95 0.22
N HIS A 202 6.98 18.05 1.46
CA HIS A 202 8.23 18.69 1.89
C HIS A 202 9.21 17.71 2.57
N LEU A 203 9.03 16.39 2.43
CA LEU A 203 9.83 15.37 3.16
C LEU A 203 11.34 15.60 3.03
N ASP A 204 11.82 15.97 1.85
CA ASP A 204 13.22 16.28 1.55
C ASP A 204 13.78 17.49 2.32
N ARG A 205 12.93 18.26 3.02
CA ARG A 205 13.29 19.46 3.78
C ARG A 205 12.86 19.40 5.24
N LEU A 206 12.20 18.32 5.67
CA LEU A 206 11.72 18.20 7.06
C LEU A 206 12.85 17.90 8.03
N TRP A 207 13.81 17.08 7.61
CA TRP A 207 14.94 16.71 8.45
C TRP A 207 16.08 17.73 8.31
N ASP A 208 16.30 18.52 9.36
CA ASP A 208 17.34 19.54 9.44
C ASP A 208 18.31 19.33 10.60
N TYR A 209 18.19 18.21 11.34
CA TYR A 209 19.08 17.90 12.46
C TYR A 209 20.48 17.50 11.95
N ASP A 210 21.49 18.25 12.38
CA ASP A 210 22.90 17.96 12.15
C ASP A 210 23.48 17.15 13.32
N TRP A 211 23.98 15.95 13.04
CA TRP A 211 24.59 15.05 14.00
C TRP A 211 25.92 15.58 14.59
N ARG A 212 26.59 16.49 13.88
CA ARG A 212 27.88 17.09 14.26
C ARG A 212 27.69 18.36 15.08
N ASP A 213 26.65 19.14 14.78
CA ASP A 213 26.33 20.40 15.46
C ASP A 213 24.82 20.47 15.78
N PRO A 214 24.40 19.87 16.91
CA PRO A 214 22.99 19.73 17.24
C PRO A 214 22.38 21.06 17.72
N ARG A 215 21.99 21.91 16.76
CA ARG A 215 21.27 23.14 17.02
C ARG A 215 19.76 22.90 16.99
N PRO A 216 18.95 23.73 17.69
CA PRO A 216 17.50 23.67 17.57
C PRO A 216 17.05 23.87 16.12
N GLY A 217 16.32 22.90 15.59
CA GLY A 217 15.75 22.91 14.26
C GLY A 217 14.30 22.41 14.26
N ARG A 218 13.83 21.93 13.12
CA ARG A 218 12.55 21.23 12.99
C ARG A 218 12.58 19.86 13.65
N ILE A 219 13.72 19.18 13.68
CA ILE A 219 13.85 17.89 14.35
C ILE A 219 14.58 18.04 15.68
N GLU A 220 13.89 17.75 16.78
CA GLU A 220 14.48 17.56 18.11
C GLU A 220 14.87 16.10 18.30
N VAL A 221 16.11 15.86 18.77
CA VAL A 221 16.62 14.54 19.13
C VAL A 221 17.21 14.64 20.53
N ASP A 222 16.70 13.83 21.47
CA ASP A 222 17.22 13.77 22.83
C ASP A 222 18.51 12.92 22.92
N ALA A 223 19.17 12.96 24.07
CA ALA A 223 20.43 12.25 24.28
C ALA A 223 20.29 10.72 24.14
N ALA A 224 19.17 10.15 24.59
CA ALA A 224 18.91 8.71 24.52
C ALA A 224 18.73 8.26 23.06
N THR A 225 17.91 8.98 22.30
CA THR A 225 17.71 8.76 20.86
C THR A 225 19.01 8.94 20.09
N ARG A 226 19.80 9.96 20.42
CA ARG A 226 21.11 10.18 19.81
C ARG A 226 22.03 8.98 20.01
N ALA A 227 22.12 8.47 21.24
CA ALA A 227 22.91 7.28 21.55
C ALA A 227 22.43 6.04 20.78
N ALA A 228 21.11 5.81 20.72
CA ALA A 228 20.53 4.70 19.97
C ALA A 228 20.81 4.80 18.46
N MET A 229 20.74 6.00 17.89
CA MET A 229 21.01 6.27 16.48
C MET A 229 22.48 6.07 16.12
N LEU A 230 23.41 6.51 16.97
CA LEU A 230 24.84 6.24 16.79
C LEU A 230 25.15 4.74 16.88
N ARG A 231 24.52 4.03 17.82
CA ARG A 231 24.63 2.56 17.90
C ARG A 231 24.11 1.89 16.64
N LEU A 232 22.97 2.34 16.11
CA LEU A 232 22.39 1.82 14.87
C LEU A 232 23.26 2.10 13.64
N ARG A 233 23.92 3.27 13.59
CA ARG A 233 24.89 3.63 12.56
C ARG A 233 26.03 2.61 12.51
N ASP A 234 26.61 2.34 13.68
CA ASP A 234 27.85 1.59 13.83
C ASP A 234 27.65 0.05 13.82
N ASP A 235 26.41 -0.44 13.92
CA ASP A 235 26.10 -1.89 13.88
C ASP A 235 25.88 -2.38 12.44
N PRO A 236 26.81 -3.11 11.80
CA PRO A 236 26.72 -3.47 10.38
C PRO A 236 25.63 -4.51 10.07
N ARG A 237 24.99 -5.09 11.09
CA ARG A 237 23.92 -6.07 10.90
C ARG A 237 22.68 -5.42 10.28
N PRO A 238 21.85 -6.18 9.54
CA PRO A 238 20.50 -5.72 9.22
C PRO A 238 19.73 -5.49 10.52
N ALA A 239 18.70 -4.64 10.49
CA ALA A 239 17.82 -4.46 11.62
C ALA A 239 16.38 -4.19 11.18
N LEU A 240 15.45 -4.50 12.06
CA LEU A 240 14.04 -4.24 11.87
C LEU A 240 13.66 -2.95 12.60
N MET A 241 12.84 -2.13 11.96
CA MET A 241 12.31 -0.91 12.53
C MET A 241 10.78 -0.91 12.41
N PHE A 242 10.09 -0.50 13.47
CA PHE A 242 8.65 -0.31 13.43
C PHE A 242 8.23 1.08 13.89
N THR A 243 7.04 1.47 13.43
CA THR A 243 6.35 2.68 13.88
C THR A 243 4.83 2.49 13.82
N GLY A 244 4.08 3.47 14.29
CA GLY A 244 2.64 3.57 14.11
C GLY A 244 2.26 4.80 13.28
N HIS A 245 0.98 4.93 12.91
CA HIS A 245 0.44 6.09 12.21
C HIS A 245 0.28 7.29 13.16
N LEU A 246 1.37 7.71 13.81
CA LEU A 246 1.46 8.86 14.70
C LEU A 246 2.09 10.06 14.00
N ALA A 247 1.60 11.27 14.30
CA ALA A 247 2.14 12.53 13.83
C ALA A 247 2.39 12.52 12.30
N ASN A 248 3.64 12.76 11.89
CA ASN A 248 4.10 12.52 10.53
C ASN A 248 5.09 11.34 10.49
N TRP A 249 4.56 10.12 10.49
CA TRP A 249 5.35 8.89 10.44
C TRP A 249 6.29 8.79 9.21
N GLU A 250 6.09 9.59 8.16
CA GLU A 250 6.97 9.63 6.99
C GLU A 250 8.33 10.28 7.29
N VAL A 251 8.45 10.99 8.41
CA VAL A 251 9.74 11.52 8.91
C VAL A 251 10.63 10.40 9.45
N VAL A 252 10.05 9.34 10.00
CA VAL A 252 10.79 8.23 10.63
C VAL A 252 11.88 7.64 9.73
N PRO A 253 11.58 7.22 8.48
CA PRO A 253 12.60 6.63 7.63
C PRO A 253 13.68 7.62 7.17
N LEU A 254 13.46 8.95 7.24
CA LEU A 254 14.50 9.94 6.93
C LEU A 254 15.67 9.87 7.91
N GLY A 255 15.38 9.58 9.18
CA GLY A 255 16.40 9.49 10.24
C GLY A 255 17.48 8.46 9.90
N ALA A 256 17.11 7.30 9.35
CA ALA A 256 18.06 6.27 8.93
C ALA A 256 19.04 6.79 7.86
N GLY A 257 18.54 7.52 6.85
CA GLY A 257 19.38 8.11 5.80
C GLY A 257 20.40 9.10 6.36
N THR A 258 20.05 9.84 7.41
CA THR A 258 20.93 10.87 8.01
C THR A 258 22.12 10.30 8.78
N ILE A 259 22.04 9.04 9.19
CA ILE A 259 23.14 8.28 9.79
C ILE A 259 23.80 7.33 8.78
N GLY A 260 23.55 7.49 7.48
CA GLY A 260 24.16 6.68 6.42
C GLY A 260 23.65 5.24 6.36
N ARG A 261 22.46 4.95 6.89
CA ARG A 261 21.84 3.62 6.84
C ARG A 261 20.75 3.58 5.78
N GLU A 262 20.85 2.61 4.88
CA GLU A 262 19.79 2.35 3.91
C GLU A 262 18.59 1.68 4.61
N ILE A 263 17.39 2.20 4.34
CA ILE A 263 16.13 1.64 4.85
C ILE A 263 15.17 1.28 3.72
N ALA A 264 14.59 0.08 3.80
CA ALA A 264 13.50 -0.36 2.95
C ALA A 264 12.17 -0.27 3.71
N VAL A 265 11.26 0.59 3.25
CA VAL A 265 9.96 0.83 3.89
C VAL A 265 8.87 0.06 3.15
N VAL A 266 8.09 -0.73 3.90
CA VAL A 266 6.94 -1.45 3.35
C VAL A 266 5.76 -0.50 3.23
N PHE A 267 5.32 -0.25 2.00
CA PHE A 267 4.29 0.73 1.67
C PHE A 267 3.14 0.09 0.89
N ARG A 268 1.90 0.31 1.35
CA ARG A 268 0.71 -0.05 0.60
C ARG A 268 0.30 1.11 -0.30
N ALA A 269 0.60 0.99 -1.60
CA ALA A 269 0.30 2.06 -2.55
C ALA A 269 -1.21 2.30 -2.72
N PRO A 270 -1.67 3.57 -2.65
CA PRO A 270 -2.97 3.96 -3.16
C PRO A 270 -3.11 3.59 -4.65
N ARG A 271 -4.32 3.35 -5.14
CA ARG A 271 -4.57 3.06 -6.56
C ARG A 271 -4.65 4.36 -7.37
N ILE A 272 -3.59 5.18 -7.32
CA ILE A 272 -3.49 6.48 -8.02
C ILE A 272 -2.08 6.60 -8.61
N GLY A 273 -1.88 6.00 -9.80
CA GLY A 273 -0.54 5.72 -10.36
C GLY A 273 0.46 6.89 -10.35
N PRO A 274 0.17 8.05 -10.97
CA PRO A 274 1.11 9.17 -10.99
C PRO A 274 1.45 9.75 -9.61
N PHE A 275 0.46 9.83 -8.71
CA PHE A 275 0.67 10.31 -7.34
C PHE A 275 1.59 9.38 -6.55
N VAL A 276 1.37 8.05 -6.68
CA VAL A 276 2.24 7.04 -6.06
C VAL A 276 3.68 7.16 -6.55
N ARG A 277 3.91 7.38 -7.85
CA ARG A 277 5.27 7.54 -8.38
C ARG A 277 5.99 8.73 -7.78
N GLU A 278 5.30 9.85 -7.60
CA GLU A 278 5.90 11.04 -6.98
C GLU A 278 6.18 10.82 -5.49
N MET A 279 5.29 10.15 -4.76
CA MET A 279 5.55 9.75 -3.36
C MET A 279 6.77 8.83 -3.24
N ILE A 280 6.90 7.85 -4.16
CA ILE A 280 8.07 6.95 -4.18
C ILE A 280 9.35 7.76 -4.44
N ARG A 281 9.34 8.69 -5.41
CA ARG A 281 10.48 9.56 -5.70
C ARG A 281 10.88 10.41 -4.49
N ALA A 282 9.91 11.02 -3.80
CA ALA A 282 10.18 11.82 -2.61
C ALA A 282 10.85 10.99 -1.50
N ARG A 283 10.40 9.75 -1.29
CA ARG A 283 11.00 8.82 -0.32
C ARG A 283 12.39 8.36 -0.73
N GLN A 284 12.61 8.09 -2.01
CA GLN A 284 13.93 7.73 -2.55
C GLN A 284 14.93 8.88 -2.43
N ALA A 285 14.48 10.13 -2.64
CA ALA A 285 15.32 11.31 -2.41
C ALA A 285 15.74 11.45 -0.93
N GLY A 286 14.89 11.01 0.00
CA GLY A 286 15.20 10.91 1.43
C GLY A 286 16.02 9.68 1.83
N GLY A 287 16.61 8.94 0.87
CA GLY A 287 17.45 7.77 1.14
C GLY A 287 16.69 6.47 1.43
N SER A 288 15.37 6.45 1.23
CA SER A 288 14.53 5.27 1.50
C SER A 288 14.18 4.48 0.25
N MET A 289 14.33 3.16 0.31
CA MET A 289 13.78 2.25 -0.68
C MET A 289 12.31 1.95 -0.36
N VAL A 290 11.47 1.83 -1.39
CA VAL A 290 10.05 1.50 -1.21
C VAL A 290 9.77 0.06 -1.64
N ILE A 291 9.30 -0.75 -0.71
CA ILE A 291 8.75 -2.09 -0.99
C ILE A 291 7.23 -1.95 -1.09
N ALA A 292 6.69 -2.08 -2.30
CA ALA A 292 5.25 -2.07 -2.50
C ALA A 292 4.63 -3.34 -1.92
N ALA A 293 3.57 -3.20 -1.11
CA ALA A 293 2.88 -4.32 -0.52
C ALA A 293 2.12 -5.13 -1.58
N GLY A 294 2.56 -6.37 -1.81
CA GLY A 294 1.98 -7.37 -2.70
C GLY A 294 2.36 -8.81 -2.30
N PRO A 295 2.02 -9.83 -3.11
CA PRO A 295 2.35 -11.23 -2.84
C PRO A 295 3.85 -11.50 -2.67
N ASP A 296 4.70 -10.69 -3.31
CA ASP A 296 6.17 -10.77 -3.29
C ASP A 296 6.82 -10.00 -2.13
N THR A 297 6.05 -9.29 -1.30
CA THR A 297 6.57 -8.47 -0.18
C THR A 297 7.56 -9.24 0.71
N PRO A 298 7.27 -10.48 1.16
CA PRO A 298 8.19 -11.21 2.04
C PRO A 298 9.53 -11.51 1.36
N LEU A 299 9.53 -11.82 0.06
CA LEU A 299 10.76 -12.07 -0.69
C LEU A 299 11.63 -10.80 -0.78
N ARG A 300 11.01 -9.65 -1.03
CA ARG A 300 11.70 -8.36 -1.11
C ARG A 300 12.25 -7.90 0.23
N ILE A 301 11.53 -8.14 1.34
CA ILE A 301 12.03 -7.86 2.69
C ILE A 301 13.22 -8.74 3.01
N ARG A 302 13.12 -10.06 2.73
CA ARG A 302 14.22 -11.00 2.93
C ARG A 302 15.48 -10.55 2.18
N GLU A 303 15.32 -10.11 0.94
CA GLU A 303 16.44 -9.61 0.13
C GLU A 303 17.06 -8.34 0.72
N ALA A 304 16.24 -7.38 1.16
CA ALA A 304 16.75 -6.18 1.81
C ALA A 304 17.57 -6.50 3.07
N LEU A 305 17.08 -7.40 3.93
CA LEU A 305 17.79 -7.82 5.14
C LEU A 305 19.09 -8.58 4.82
N ARG A 306 19.10 -9.44 3.78
CA ARG A 306 20.34 -10.11 3.32
C ARG A 306 21.40 -9.13 2.83
N GLN A 307 20.99 -7.98 2.31
CA GLN A 307 21.88 -6.90 1.89
C GLN A 307 22.27 -5.96 3.04
N GLY A 308 22.02 -6.33 4.30
CA GLY A 308 22.40 -5.55 5.48
C GLY A 308 21.55 -4.30 5.73
N ARG A 309 20.43 -4.13 5.00
CA ARG A 309 19.58 -2.94 5.12
C ARG A 309 18.69 -2.98 6.34
N LEU A 310 18.23 -1.80 6.74
CA LEU A 310 17.12 -1.66 7.67
C LEU A 310 15.80 -1.96 6.95
N VAL A 311 14.83 -2.54 7.63
CA VAL A 311 13.47 -2.69 7.11
C VAL A 311 12.47 -2.03 8.05
N GLY A 312 11.77 -1.02 7.54
CA GLY A 312 10.77 -0.23 8.26
C GLY A 312 9.33 -0.66 7.97
N MET A 313 8.52 -0.84 9.03
CA MET A 313 7.12 -1.26 8.92
C MET A 313 6.18 -0.46 9.82
N LEU A 314 5.01 -0.09 9.29
CA LEU A 314 3.86 0.34 10.09
C LEU A 314 3.12 -0.92 10.59
N VAL A 315 2.90 -1.04 11.90
CA VAL A 315 2.47 -2.31 12.54
C VAL A 315 1.14 -2.21 13.30
N ASP A 316 0.51 -1.04 13.29
CA ASP A 316 -0.62 -0.66 14.13
C ASP A 316 -2.01 -0.80 13.46
N GLN A 317 -2.08 -1.44 12.28
CA GLN A 317 -3.34 -1.69 11.57
C GLN A 317 -3.78 -3.16 11.68
N HIS A 318 -5.10 -3.37 11.60
CA HIS A 318 -5.68 -4.72 11.62
C HIS A 318 -5.22 -5.57 10.44
N TYR A 319 -4.81 -6.80 10.72
CA TYR A 319 -4.43 -7.79 9.71
C TYR A 319 -5.22 -9.08 9.90
N ALA A 320 -6.10 -9.43 8.95
CA ALA A 320 -7.05 -10.54 9.12
C ALA A 320 -6.38 -11.91 9.36
N ARG A 321 -5.20 -12.14 8.75
CA ARG A 321 -4.38 -13.35 8.94
C ARG A 321 -3.26 -13.11 9.95
N GLY A 322 -3.54 -12.26 10.94
CA GLY A 322 -2.60 -11.80 11.95
C GLY A 322 -2.56 -12.69 13.18
N VAL A 323 -1.57 -12.43 14.03
CA VAL A 323 -1.47 -13.02 15.37
C VAL A 323 -2.30 -12.18 16.34
N ASP A 324 -2.83 -12.81 17.37
CA ASP A 324 -3.65 -12.15 18.38
C ASP A 324 -2.75 -11.48 19.42
N VAL A 325 -3.01 -10.19 19.66
CA VAL A 325 -2.32 -9.38 20.67
C VAL A 325 -3.34 -8.53 21.42
N THR A 326 -3.00 -8.15 22.65
CA THR A 326 -3.76 -7.21 23.46
C THR A 326 -3.32 -5.78 23.13
N PHE A 327 -4.28 -4.92 22.80
CA PHE A 327 -4.11 -3.50 22.54
C PHE A 327 -5.26 -2.74 23.19
N PHE A 328 -4.94 -1.88 24.16
CA PHE A 328 -5.87 -1.20 25.06
C PHE A 328 -6.79 -2.17 25.81
N GLY A 329 -6.20 -3.24 26.36
CA GLY A 329 -6.95 -4.27 27.11
C GLY A 329 -7.88 -5.13 26.24
N ARG A 330 -7.80 -5.04 24.91
CA ARG A 330 -8.67 -5.76 23.97
C ARG A 330 -7.84 -6.56 22.98
N THR A 331 -8.29 -7.77 22.67
CA THR A 331 -7.67 -8.61 21.64
C THR A 331 -7.87 -8.00 20.25
N CYS A 332 -6.80 -7.95 19.46
CA CYS A 332 -6.85 -7.56 18.06
C CYS A 332 -5.78 -8.32 17.25
N LYS A 333 -5.95 -8.39 15.93
CA LYS A 333 -5.00 -9.05 15.04
C LYS A 333 -3.97 -8.11 14.44
N VAL A 334 -2.69 -8.46 14.53
CA VAL A 334 -1.55 -7.72 13.96
C VAL A 334 -0.77 -8.53 12.94
N ASN A 335 -0.12 -7.85 12.01
CA ASN A 335 0.71 -8.49 11.00
C ASN A 335 1.97 -9.10 11.66
N PRO A 336 2.19 -10.43 11.60
CA PRO A 336 3.32 -11.09 12.26
C PRO A 336 4.65 -10.95 11.50
N MET A 337 4.66 -10.26 10.36
CA MET A 337 5.80 -10.22 9.45
C MET A 337 7.08 -9.74 10.11
N LEU A 338 7.01 -8.72 10.97
CA LEU A 338 8.19 -8.20 11.65
C LEU A 338 8.77 -9.24 12.63
N GLY A 339 7.96 -9.83 13.50
CA GLY A 339 8.40 -10.91 14.41
C GLY A 339 8.94 -12.14 13.66
N ARG A 340 8.35 -12.51 12.52
CA ARG A 340 8.85 -13.60 11.67
C ARG A 340 10.24 -13.31 11.09
N PHE A 341 10.48 -12.08 10.63
CA PHE A 341 11.80 -11.69 10.15
C PHE A 341 12.81 -11.54 11.28
N ALA A 342 12.38 -11.10 12.47
CA ALA A 342 13.24 -11.05 13.64
C ALA A 342 13.74 -12.46 13.99
N ARG A 343 12.85 -13.45 14.07
CA ARG A 343 13.21 -14.87 14.26
C ARG A 343 14.10 -15.42 13.14
N LEU A 344 13.82 -15.08 11.88
CA LEU A 344 14.56 -15.64 10.74
C LEU A 344 15.99 -15.09 10.64
N PHE A 345 16.19 -13.80 10.94
CA PHE A 345 17.49 -13.14 10.79
C PHE A 345 18.24 -12.94 12.11
N GLU A 346 17.59 -13.19 13.25
CA GLU A 346 18.16 -12.97 14.60
C GLU A 346 18.78 -11.56 14.72
N CYS A 347 18.05 -10.57 14.20
CA CYS A 347 18.52 -9.20 14.05
C CYS A 347 17.86 -8.23 15.04
N PRO A 348 18.50 -7.09 15.37
CA PRO A 348 17.95 -6.14 16.32
C PRO A 348 16.61 -5.54 15.85
N ILE A 349 15.73 -5.25 16.81
CA ILE A 349 14.44 -4.58 16.58
C ILE A 349 14.48 -3.19 17.22
N TYR A 350 14.10 -2.16 16.46
CA TYR A 350 13.99 -0.78 16.94
C TYR A 350 12.56 -0.26 16.77
N GLY A 351 12.05 0.40 17.79
CA GLY A 351 10.86 1.24 17.68
C GLY A 351 11.28 2.67 17.33
N ALA A 352 10.66 3.29 16.34
CA ALA A 352 10.89 4.70 16.04
C ALA A 352 9.55 5.43 15.95
N ARG A 353 9.47 6.64 16.50
CA ARG A 353 8.31 7.52 16.33
C ARG A 353 8.76 8.96 16.14
N VAL A 354 7.81 9.78 15.68
CA VAL A 354 7.88 11.21 15.84
C VAL A 354 6.70 11.70 16.67
N VAL A 355 6.96 12.68 17.53
CA VAL A 355 5.94 13.45 18.24
C VAL A 355 5.89 14.83 17.60
N ARG A 356 4.71 15.26 17.17
CA ARG A 356 4.48 16.60 16.63
C ARG A 356 4.63 17.64 17.73
N LEU A 357 5.39 18.68 17.43
CA LEU A 357 5.54 19.88 18.24
C LEU A 357 4.91 21.08 17.50
N PRO A 358 4.76 22.24 18.16
CA PRO A 358 4.37 23.48 17.49
C PRO A 358 5.28 23.84 16.31
N ASP A 359 4.77 24.68 15.41
CA ASP A 359 5.54 25.31 14.32
C ASP A 359 6.19 24.35 13.30
N ALA A 360 5.51 23.25 13.00
CA ALA A 360 5.97 22.21 12.08
C ALA A 360 7.33 21.61 12.47
N ARG A 361 7.53 21.48 13.78
CA ARG A 361 8.65 20.75 14.39
C ARG A 361 8.21 19.38 14.87
N PHE A 362 9.16 18.48 15.06
CA PHE A 362 8.96 17.12 15.53
C PHE A 362 10.05 16.75 16.52
N ARG A 363 9.70 16.00 17.55
CA ARG A 363 10.66 15.22 18.32
C ARG A 363 10.78 13.85 17.70
N PHE A 364 11.96 13.47 17.25
CA PHE A 364 12.25 12.12 16.77
C PHE A 364 12.76 11.28 17.93
N GLU A 365 12.20 10.08 18.08
CA GLU A 365 12.55 9.16 19.14
C GLU A 365 12.86 7.79 18.56
N LEU A 366 14.02 7.23 18.91
CA LEU A 366 14.43 5.86 18.59
C LEU A 366 14.61 5.08 19.88
N VAL A 367 13.81 4.03 20.04
CA VAL A 367 13.84 3.12 21.17
C VAL A 367 14.43 1.79 20.72
N GLY A 368 15.46 1.32 21.42
CA GLY A 368 16.04 0.00 21.20
C GLY A 368 17.57 -0.03 21.17
N PRO A 369 18.15 -1.20 20.86
CA PRO A 369 17.46 -2.40 20.37
C PRO A 369 16.59 -3.04 21.46
N LEU A 370 15.36 -3.41 21.10
CA LEU A 370 14.44 -4.11 21.99
C LEU A 370 14.80 -5.60 22.04
N PRO A 371 14.90 -6.21 23.22
CA PRO A 371 15.15 -7.64 23.35
C PRO A 371 13.86 -8.43 23.03
N PRO A 372 13.78 -9.16 21.90
CA PRO A 372 12.60 -9.96 21.61
C PRO A 372 12.47 -11.14 22.59
N PRO A 373 11.26 -11.42 23.12
CA PRO A 373 11.01 -12.61 23.91
C PRO A 373 11.40 -13.90 23.16
N ARG A 374 11.76 -14.94 23.92
CA ARG A 374 12.16 -16.26 23.38
C ARG A 374 11.14 -17.32 23.77
N ASP A 375 10.92 -18.29 22.88
CA ASP A 375 10.14 -19.49 23.14
C ASP A 375 10.98 -20.54 23.90
N PRO A 376 10.39 -21.67 24.34
CA PRO A 376 11.11 -22.72 25.07
C PRO A 376 12.30 -23.33 24.33
N ASP A 377 12.33 -23.23 22.99
CA ASP A 377 13.44 -23.70 22.15
C ASP A 377 14.54 -22.63 21.98
N GLY A 378 14.41 -21.48 22.66
CA GLY A 378 15.35 -20.36 22.58
C GLY A 378 15.23 -19.50 21.31
N LYS A 379 14.21 -19.73 20.47
CA LYS A 379 13.97 -18.93 19.25
C LYS A 379 13.12 -17.71 19.58
N ILE A 380 13.26 -16.62 18.84
CA ILE A 380 12.44 -15.40 19.05
C ILE A 380 10.95 -15.74 18.95
N ASP A 381 10.18 -15.64 20.03
CA ASP A 381 8.73 -15.86 20.02
C ASP A 381 8.04 -14.77 19.17
N VAL A 382 7.43 -15.16 18.05
CA VAL A 382 6.81 -14.23 17.11
C VAL A 382 5.64 -13.50 17.76
N ASP A 383 4.79 -14.20 18.48
CA ASP A 383 3.53 -13.66 19.00
C ASP A 383 3.84 -12.76 20.20
N ALA A 384 4.71 -13.20 21.11
CA ALA A 384 5.18 -12.39 22.22
C ALA A 384 5.99 -11.15 21.76
N THR A 385 6.79 -11.27 20.69
CA THR A 385 7.47 -10.12 20.08
C THR A 385 6.47 -9.12 19.52
N MET A 386 5.43 -9.58 18.82
CA MET A 386 4.39 -8.70 18.30
C MET A 386 3.55 -8.07 19.41
N GLN A 387 3.36 -8.75 20.55
CA GLN A 387 2.74 -8.19 21.74
C GLN A 387 3.61 -7.06 22.32
N MET A 388 4.92 -7.29 22.53
CA MET A 388 5.86 -6.27 23.01
C MET A 388 5.82 -5.00 22.14
N ILE A 389 5.86 -5.19 20.81
CA ILE A 389 5.76 -4.10 19.83
C ILE A 389 4.42 -3.35 19.98
N THR A 390 3.32 -4.08 20.09
CA THR A 390 1.97 -3.50 20.22
C THR A 390 1.82 -2.71 21.51
N SER A 391 2.38 -3.19 22.62
CA SER A 391 2.40 -2.49 23.90
C SER A 391 3.19 -1.18 23.81
N LEU A 392 4.32 -1.14 23.11
CA LEU A 392 5.06 0.11 22.91
C LEU A 392 4.25 1.13 22.06
N ILE A 393 3.57 0.66 21.02
CA ILE A 393 2.64 1.51 20.25
C ILE A 393 1.51 2.03 21.16
N GLU A 394 0.98 1.19 22.06
CA GLU A 394 -0.08 1.58 23.00
C GLU A 394 0.37 2.74 23.88
N ASP A 395 1.56 2.65 24.47
CA ASP A 395 2.14 3.70 25.28
C ASP A 395 2.29 5.01 24.50
N TRP A 396 2.72 4.92 23.24
CA TRP A 396 2.84 6.09 22.38
C TRP A 396 1.49 6.75 22.08
N VAL A 397 0.46 5.94 21.81
CA VAL A 397 -0.89 6.44 21.57
C VAL A 397 -1.51 7.01 22.86
N ARG A 398 -1.22 6.44 24.03
CA ARG A 398 -1.67 6.98 25.33
C ARG A 398 -1.07 8.36 25.62
N GLN A 399 0.19 8.58 25.24
CA GLN A 399 0.87 9.87 25.45
C GLN A 399 0.33 10.97 24.52
N HIS A 400 0.04 10.63 23.26
CA HIS A 400 -0.40 11.57 22.23
C HIS A 400 -1.59 11.03 21.42
N PRO A 401 -2.76 10.81 22.04
CA PRO A 401 -3.89 10.19 21.38
C PRO A 401 -4.42 11.04 20.21
N GLU A 402 -4.23 12.36 20.26
CA GLU A 402 -4.60 13.29 19.20
C GLU A 402 -3.70 13.18 17.96
N GLN A 403 -2.57 12.49 18.04
CA GLN A 403 -1.64 12.35 16.92
C GLN A 403 -1.75 11.00 16.21
N TRP A 404 -2.49 10.04 16.78
CA TRP A 404 -2.70 8.73 16.17
C TRP A 404 -3.90 8.72 15.21
N LEU A 405 -3.78 7.99 14.10
CA LEU A 405 -4.84 7.92 13.08
C LEU A 405 -5.98 6.97 13.45
N TRP A 406 -6.97 7.45 14.21
CA TRP A 406 -8.15 6.68 14.66
C TRP A 406 -9.15 6.28 13.56
N LEU A 407 -8.92 6.65 12.31
CA LEU A 407 -9.84 6.38 11.20
C LEU A 407 -9.87 4.89 10.79
N HIS A 408 -8.82 4.14 11.13
CA HIS A 408 -8.72 2.73 10.80
C HIS A 408 -9.46 1.88 11.83
N ARG A 409 -10.41 1.03 11.40
CA ARG A 409 -11.11 0.06 12.28
C ARG A 409 -10.14 -1.02 12.78
N ARG A 410 -9.58 -0.79 13.96
CA ARG A 410 -8.54 -1.59 14.59
C ARG A 410 -9.10 -2.83 15.30
N TRP A 411 -10.21 -2.69 16.03
CA TRP A 411 -10.87 -3.74 16.81
C TRP A 411 -12.20 -4.17 16.16
N ARG A 412 -12.14 -4.78 14.98
CA ARG A 412 -13.31 -5.10 14.14
C ARG A 412 -14.47 -5.77 14.86
#